data_AF-A0A9P9KEN3-F1
#
_entry.id   AF-A0A9P9KEN3-F1
#
_cell.length_a   1.000
_cell.length_b   1.000
_cell.length_c   1.000
_cell.angle_alpha   90.00
_cell.angle_beta   90.00
_cell.angle_gamma   90.00
#
_symmetry.space_group_name_H-M   'P 1'
#
loop_
_entity.id
_entity.type
_entity.pdbx_description
1 polymer ?
#
loop_
_entity_poly.entity_id
_entity_poly.type
_entity_poly.pdbx_seq_one_letter_code
_entity_poly.pdbx_strand_id
1 'polypeptide(L)'
;MKPQVLLAAGLATVAMADQWPMAKEKCGRLGPMEWDPNDLPADVDVMQIRMCADHPMGAGNYWGWGEYLPDWFPRNPFADIVIDWLWWP
;
A
#
# COMPACT_ATOMS: atom_id res chain seq x y z
N MET A 1 -25.21 3.81 -24.62
CA MET A 1 -24.54 3.34 -23.39
C MET A 1 -25.44 3.71 -22.20
N LYS A 2 -25.74 2.77 -21.31
CA LYS A 2 -26.61 3.06 -20.15
C LYS A 2 -25.89 4.03 -19.21
N PRO A 3 -26.53 5.12 -18.75
CA PRO A 3 -25.88 6.14 -17.90
C PRO A 3 -25.30 5.57 -16.60
N GLN A 4 -25.85 4.43 -16.15
CA GLN A 4 -25.40 3.65 -15.01
C GLN A 4 -23.94 3.17 -15.15
N VAL A 5 -23.51 2.82 -16.37
CA VAL A 5 -22.14 2.33 -16.65
C VAL A 5 -21.12 3.47 -16.56
N LEU A 6 -21.51 4.68 -16.96
CA LEU A 6 -20.67 5.88 -16.84
C LEU A 6 -20.53 6.32 -15.38
N LEU A 7 -21.58 6.18 -14.58
CA LEU A 7 -21.55 6.52 -13.16
C LEU A 7 -20.63 5.55 -12.38
N ALA A 8 -20.72 4.25 -12.65
CA ALA A 8 -19.87 3.23 -12.03
C ALA A 8 -18.39 3.41 -12.42
N ALA A 9 -18.11 3.69 -13.70
CA ALA A 9 -16.74 3.97 -14.15
C ALA A 9 -16.17 5.26 -13.50
N GLY A 10 -16.98 6.31 -13.35
CA GLY A 10 -16.57 7.55 -12.68
C GLY A 10 -16.20 7.32 -11.21
N LEU A 11 -17.01 6.57 -10.47
CA LEU A 11 -16.75 6.26 -9.05
C LEU A 11 -15.50 5.40 -8.86
N ALA A 12 -15.25 4.43 -9.74
CA ALA A 12 -14.04 3.62 -9.70
C ALA A 12 -12.76 4.46 -9.94
N THR A 13 -12.81 5.44 -10.86
CA THR A 13 -11.66 6.33 -11.11
C THR A 13 -11.36 7.27 -9.95
N VAL A 14 -12.38 7.70 -9.21
CA VAL A 14 -12.19 8.50 -7.98
C VAL A 14 -11.61 7.63 -6.87
N ALA A 15 -12.11 6.40 -6.67
CA ALA A 15 -11.58 5.48 -5.67
C ALA A 15 -10.10 5.12 -5.89
N MET A 16 -9.62 5.09 -7.14
CA MET A 16 -8.21 4.86 -7.48
C MET A 16 -7.35 6.12 -7.32
N ALA A 17 -7.90 7.31 -7.58
CA ALA A 17 -7.18 8.59 -7.47
C ALA A 17 -7.08 9.12 -6.02
N ASP A 18 -8.01 8.71 -5.14
CA ASP A 18 -8.13 9.22 -3.77
C ASP A 18 -7.47 8.37 -2.69
N GLN A 19 -6.76 7.28 -3.06
CA GLN A 19 -6.31 6.32 -2.05
C GLN A 19 -5.59 7.00 -0.89
N TRP A 20 -4.73 8.00 -1.14
CA TRP A 20 -4.38 9.07 -0.18
C TRP A 20 -3.62 10.19 -0.95
N PRO A 21 -4.18 11.41 -1.15
CA PRO A 21 -3.55 12.45 -1.98
C PRO A 21 -2.18 12.96 -1.50
N MET A 22 -1.74 12.57 -0.30
CA MET A 22 -0.41 12.86 0.26
C MET A 22 0.38 11.60 0.67
N ALA A 23 -0.08 10.39 0.32
CA ALA A 23 0.60 9.17 0.78
C ALA A 23 2.00 9.01 0.18
N LYS A 24 2.24 9.45 -1.05
CA LYS A 24 3.59 9.40 -1.62
C LYS A 24 4.60 10.20 -0.78
N GLU A 25 4.22 11.39 -0.34
CA GLU A 25 5.06 12.24 0.52
C GLU A 25 5.21 11.64 1.92
N LYS A 26 4.12 11.11 2.50
CA LYS A 26 4.14 10.51 3.83
C LYS A 26 4.87 9.17 3.91
N CYS A 27 4.77 8.35 2.87
CA CYS A 27 5.35 7.00 2.83
C CYS A 27 6.78 6.99 2.26
N GLY A 28 7.22 8.06 1.60
CA GLY A 28 8.56 8.17 1.04
C GLY A 28 8.94 6.97 0.19
N ARG A 29 10.09 6.36 0.51
CA ARG A 29 10.65 5.18 -0.16
C ARG A 29 9.76 3.92 -0.09
N LEU A 30 8.84 3.84 0.87
CA LEU A 30 7.93 2.70 1.04
C LEU A 30 6.78 2.72 0.04
N GLY A 31 6.44 3.91 -0.46
CA GLY A 31 5.32 4.09 -1.36
C GLY A 31 3.95 3.88 -0.70
N PRO A 32 2.88 4.41 -1.32
CA PRO A 32 1.52 4.13 -0.91
C PRO A 32 1.17 2.65 -1.07
N MET A 33 0.31 2.12 -0.20
CA MET A 33 -0.31 0.82 -0.40
C MET A 33 -1.41 0.93 -1.46
N GLU A 34 -1.28 0.15 -2.53
CA GLU A 34 -2.31 0.01 -3.56
C GLU A 34 -3.16 -1.22 -3.26
N TRP A 35 -4.48 -1.09 -3.40
CA TRP A 35 -5.45 -2.16 -3.20
C TRP A 35 -6.68 -1.96 -4.10
N ASP A 36 -7.37 -3.04 -4.46
CA ASP A 36 -8.65 -2.97 -5.17
C ASP A 36 -9.81 -3.12 -4.16
N PRO A 37 -10.77 -2.19 -4.11
CA PRO A 37 -11.96 -2.33 -3.27
C PRO A 37 -12.74 -3.63 -3.48
N ASN A 38 -12.67 -4.24 -4.67
CA ASN A 38 -13.36 -5.50 -4.98
C ASN A 38 -12.64 -6.73 -4.42
N ASP A 39 -11.35 -6.61 -4.07
CA ASP A 39 -10.54 -7.69 -3.50
C ASP A 39 -10.60 -7.70 -1.96
N LEU A 40 -11.23 -6.70 -1.35
CA LEU A 40 -11.37 -6.61 0.10
C LEU A 40 -12.50 -7.52 0.61
N PRO A 41 -12.28 -8.26 1.71
CA PRO A 41 -13.35 -8.92 2.44
C PRO A 41 -14.43 -7.91 2.85
N ALA A 42 -15.69 -8.35 2.84
CA ALA A 42 -16.85 -7.47 3.08
C ALA A 42 -16.87 -6.82 4.48
N ASP A 43 -16.10 -7.35 5.42
CA ASP A 43 -15.97 -6.90 6.80
C ASP A 43 -14.74 -6.00 7.06
N VAL A 44 -13.91 -5.75 6.05
CA VAL A 44 -12.74 -4.88 6.19
C VAL A 44 -13.13 -3.41 6.01
N ASP A 45 -12.89 -2.62 7.04
CA ASP A 45 -12.93 -1.16 6.95
C ASP A 45 -11.66 -0.66 6.25
N VAL A 46 -11.82 0.12 5.19
CA VAL A 46 -10.72 0.74 4.44
C VAL A 46 -9.83 1.62 5.32
N MET A 47 -10.35 2.13 6.44
CA MET A 47 -9.57 2.88 7.42
C MET A 47 -8.59 2.00 8.22
N GLN A 48 -8.76 0.68 8.19
CA GLN A 48 -7.84 -0.29 8.78
C GLN A 48 -6.73 -0.72 7.83
N ILE A 49 -6.84 -0.38 6.54
CA ILE A 49 -5.81 -0.64 5.55
C ILE A 49 -4.64 0.33 5.81
N ARG A 50 -3.42 -0.20 5.77
CA ARG A 50 -2.22 0.62 5.99
C ARG A 50 -2.07 1.62 4.85
N MET A 51 -1.67 2.85 5.18
CA MET A 51 -1.42 3.88 4.16
C MET A 51 -0.22 3.54 3.28
N CYS A 52 0.86 3.01 3.87
CA CYS A 52 2.11 2.69 3.18
C CYS A 52 2.21 1.20 2.89
N ALA A 53 2.86 0.83 1.78
CA ALA A 53 2.98 -0.56 1.35
C ALA A 53 3.76 -1.43 2.34
N ASP A 54 4.64 -0.83 3.15
CA ASP A 54 5.36 -1.50 4.23
C ASP A 54 5.40 -0.66 5.51
N HIS A 55 5.77 -1.29 6.63
CA HIS A 55 5.95 -0.60 7.90
C HIS A 55 7.31 0.13 7.94
N PRO A 56 7.40 1.34 8.54
CA PRO A 56 8.69 2.05 8.69
C PRO A 56 9.78 1.24 9.38
N MET A 57 9.40 0.42 10.37
CA MET A 57 10.29 -0.55 11.05
C MET A 57 10.23 -1.96 10.45
N GLY A 58 9.59 -2.15 9.30
CA GLY A 58 9.41 -3.44 8.65
C GLY A 58 10.65 -3.92 7.89
N ALA A 59 10.62 -5.19 7.48
CA ALA A 59 11.71 -5.79 6.73
C ALA A 59 12.01 -5.05 5.43
N GLY A 60 10.98 -4.62 4.67
CA GLY A 60 11.17 -3.93 3.40
C GLY A 60 11.84 -2.58 3.55
N ASN A 61 11.68 -1.92 4.71
CA ASN A 61 12.41 -0.72 5.07
C ASN A 61 13.75 -1.00 5.79
N TYR A 62 14.31 -2.20 5.65
CA TYR A 62 15.52 -2.60 6.37
C TYR A 62 15.42 -2.37 7.88
N TRP A 63 14.30 -2.73 8.53
CA TRP A 63 14.11 -2.58 9.97
C TRP A 63 14.35 -1.13 10.46
N GLY A 64 13.95 -0.14 9.65
CA GLY A 64 14.12 1.29 9.93
C GLY A 64 15.40 1.91 9.35
N TRP A 65 16.36 1.10 8.89
CA TRP A 65 17.58 1.62 8.25
C TRP A 65 17.33 2.23 6.87
N GLY A 66 16.19 1.88 6.28
CA GLY A 66 15.82 2.30 4.96
C GLY A 66 15.55 3.78 4.77
N GLU A 67 15.27 4.53 5.85
CA GLU A 67 15.12 6.00 5.79
C GLU A 67 16.45 6.71 5.50
N TYR A 68 17.58 6.05 5.80
CA TYR A 68 18.92 6.56 5.53
C TYR A 68 19.45 6.16 4.15
N LEU A 69 18.69 5.37 3.39
CA LEU A 69 19.06 4.91 2.06
C LEU A 69 18.46 5.84 1.01
N PRO A 70 19.16 6.09 -0.11
CA PRO A 70 18.61 6.86 -1.22
C PRO A 70 17.33 6.22 -1.77
N ASP A 71 16.42 7.03 -2.33
CA ASP A 71 15.15 6.54 -2.91
C ASP A 71 15.33 5.52 -4.03
N TRP A 72 16.45 5.58 -4.78
CA TRP A 72 16.76 4.59 -5.82
C TRP A 72 17.20 3.23 -5.27
N PHE A 73 17.54 3.17 -3.98
CA PHE A 73 18.00 1.94 -3.37
C PHE A 73 16.80 1.00 -3.15
N PRO A 74 16.85 -0.24 -3.67
CA PRO A 74 15.70 -1.12 -3.68
C PRO A 74 15.20 -1.42 -2.26
N ARG A 75 13.91 -1.78 -2.14
CA ARG A 75 13.39 -2.39 -0.90
C ARG A 75 14.20 -3.64 -0.57
N ASN A 76 14.20 -4.02 0.70
CA ASN A 76 14.84 -5.26 1.10
C ASN A 76 14.22 -6.47 0.36
N PRO A 77 15.00 -7.20 -0.46
CA PRO A 77 14.48 -8.34 -1.22
C PRO A 77 14.07 -9.52 -0.32
N PHE A 78 14.56 -9.56 0.91
CA PHE A 78 14.18 -10.58 1.89
C PHE A 78 12.79 -10.33 2.52
N ALA A 79 12.20 -9.15 2.31
CA ALA A 79 10.89 -8.82 2.85
C ALA A 79 9.73 -9.57 2.16
N ASP A 80 9.92 -10.00 0.91
CA ASP A 80 8.93 -10.76 0.13
C ASP A 80 9.12 -12.27 0.24
N ILE A 81 10.22 -12.71 0.87
CA ILE A 81 10.40 -14.13 1.11
C ILE A 81 9.48 -14.51 2.25
N VAL A 82 8.47 -15.32 1.94
CA VAL A 82 7.62 -15.98 2.93
C VAL A 82 8.51 -16.91 3.74
N ILE A 83 9.07 -16.39 4.82
CA ILE A 83 9.78 -17.17 5.84
C ILE A 83 8.77 -17.38 6.95
N ASP A 84 7.98 -18.46 6.84
CA ASP A 84 6.92 -18.85 7.79
C ASP A 84 7.39 -18.95 9.26
N TRP A 85 8.69 -18.95 9.50
CA TRP A 85 9.30 -19.14 10.83
C TRP A 85 9.92 -17.87 11.45
N LEU A 86 10.00 -16.75 10.73
CA LEU A 86 10.76 -15.57 11.21
C LEU A 86 9.86 -14.40 11.68
N TRP A 87 8.54 -14.51 11.52
CA TRP A 87 7.60 -13.42 11.77
C TRP A 87 6.44 -13.81 12.71
N TRP A 88 6.76 -14.28 13.93
CA TRP A 88 5.89 -14.16 15.11
C TRP A 88 6.68 -14.44 16.41
N PRO A 89 6.44 -13.75 17.55
CA PRO A 89 5.50 -12.65 17.81
C PRO A 89 6.11 -11.24 17.72
#